data_AF-W1Y0M5-F1
#
_entry.id   AF-W1Y0M5-F1
#
_cell.length_a   1.000
_cell.length_b   1.000
_cell.length_c   1.000
_cell.angle_alpha   90.00
_cell.angle_beta   90.00
_cell.angle_gamma   90.00
#
_symmetry.space_group_name_H-M   'P 1'
#
loop_
_entity.id
_entity.type
_entity.pdbx_description
1 polymer ?
#
loop_
_entity_poly.entity_id
_entity_poly.type
_entity_poly.pdbx_seq_one_letter_code
_entity_poly.pdbx_strand_id
1 'polypeptide(L)'
;KALNFGIISTESQQNLKPQWTPFLQDMEKKLGVKVNAFFAPDYAGIIQGMRFNKVDIAWYGNLSAMEAVDRANGQVFAQTVAADGSPG
;
A
#
# COMPACT_ATOMS: atom_id res chain seq x y z
N LYS A 1 11.08 -3.15 15.25
CA LYS A 1 10.93 -3.48 13.81
C LYS A 1 9.75 -2.66 13.29
N ALA A 2 9.83 -2.07 12.10
CA ALA A 2 8.75 -1.24 11.53
C ALA A 2 8.29 -1.85 10.21
N LEU A 3 7.02 -1.69 9.89
CA LEU A 3 6.41 -2.04 8.61
C LEU A 3 6.24 -0.78 7.77
N ASN A 4 6.53 -0.86 6.48
CA ASN A 4 6.32 0.22 5.53
C ASN A 4 5.13 -0.15 4.63
N PHE A 5 4.07 0.65 4.71
CA PHE A 5 2.84 0.48 3.94
C PHE A 5 2.84 1.40 2.72
N GLY A 6 3.00 0.84 1.53
CA GLY A 6 2.97 1.54 0.24
C GLY A 6 1.56 1.94 -0.16
N ILE A 7 1.39 3.21 -0.55
CA ILE A 7 0.12 3.75 -1.05
C ILE A 7 0.37 4.31 -2.45
N ILE A 8 -0.28 3.75 -3.46
CA ILE A 8 -0.20 4.29 -4.82
C ILE A 8 -0.76 5.71 -4.90
N SER A 9 -0.17 6.52 -5.76
CA SER A 9 -0.48 7.94 -5.93
C SER A 9 -1.72 8.16 -6.82
N THR A 10 -2.90 7.70 -6.37
CA THR A 10 -4.17 7.97 -7.08
C THR A 10 -4.57 9.45 -7.03
N GLU A 11 -4.12 10.14 -5.98
CA GLU A 11 -4.32 11.57 -5.73
C GLU A 11 -3.08 12.19 -5.07
N SER A 12 -3.15 13.48 -4.75
CA SER A 12 -2.09 14.14 -3.97
C SER A 12 -1.96 13.51 -2.57
N GLN A 13 -0.73 13.48 -2.03
CA GLN A 13 -0.50 12.98 -0.67
C GLN A 13 -1.31 13.74 0.38
N GLN A 14 -1.61 15.03 0.13
CA GLN A 14 -2.41 15.85 1.02
C GLN A 14 -3.85 15.30 1.16
N ASN A 15 -4.42 14.75 0.07
CA ASN A 15 -5.75 14.16 0.07
C ASN A 15 -5.74 12.72 0.62
N LEU A 16 -4.68 11.96 0.34
CA LEU A 16 -4.57 10.57 0.78
C LEU A 16 -4.25 10.46 2.28
N LYS A 17 -3.44 11.37 2.84
CA LYS A 17 -3.03 11.29 4.25
C LYS A 17 -4.20 11.19 5.23
N PRO A 18 -5.23 12.06 5.19
CA PRO A 18 -6.37 11.96 6.11
C PRO A 18 -7.15 10.65 5.98
N GLN A 19 -7.22 10.07 4.77
CA GLN A 19 -7.93 8.81 4.52
C GLN A 19 -7.16 7.61 5.09
N TRP A 20 -5.83 7.60 4.89
CA TRP A 20 -4.98 6.46 5.25
C TRP A 20 -4.46 6.50 6.68
N THR A 21 -4.29 7.68 7.28
CA THR A 21 -3.72 7.83 8.63
C THR A 21 -4.49 7.03 9.69
N PRO A 22 -5.84 7.09 9.78
CA PRO A 22 -6.58 6.30 10.77
C PRO A 22 -6.38 4.79 10.59
N PHE A 23 -6.38 4.31 9.35
CA PHE A 23 -6.15 2.89 9.02
C PHE A 23 -4.75 2.42 9.46
N LEU A 24 -3.71 3.19 9.15
CA LEU A 24 -2.34 2.84 9.54
C LEU A 24 -2.15 2.89 11.06
N GLN A 25 -2.77 3.84 11.74
CA GLN A 25 -2.76 3.91 13.21
C GLN A 25 -3.43 2.70 13.85
N ASP A 26 -4.58 2.26 13.31
CA ASP A 26 -5.26 1.08 13.84
C ASP A 26 -4.50 -0.21 13.54
N MET A 27 -3.83 -0.29 12.38
CA MET A 27 -2.90 -1.37 12.06
C MET A 27 -1.72 -1.42 13.04
N GLU A 28 -1.11 -0.27 13.33
CA GLU A 28 -0.03 -0.15 14.33
C GLU A 28 -0.48 -0.63 15.71
N LYS A 29 -1.66 -0.20 16.18
CA LYS A 29 -2.24 -0.65 17.46
C LYS A 29 -2.48 -2.15 17.50
N LYS A 30 -3.01 -2.73 16.41
CA LYS A 30 -3.37 -4.16 16.36
C LYS A 30 -2.16 -5.08 16.21
N LEU A 31 -1.14 -4.66 15.45
CA LEU A 31 0.07 -5.45 15.22
C LEU A 31 1.14 -5.24 16.31
N GLY A 32 1.06 -4.15 17.08
CA GLY A 32 2.06 -3.82 18.10
C GLY A 32 3.43 -3.43 17.52
N VAL A 33 3.48 -3.04 16.25
CA VAL A 33 4.69 -2.61 15.54
C VAL A 33 4.41 -1.32 14.79
N LYS A 34 5.44 -0.46 14.66
CA LYS A 34 5.30 0.82 13.96
C LYS A 34 4.94 0.61 12.48
N VAL A 35 3.95 1.35 11.99
CA VAL A 35 3.53 1.33 10.57
C VAL A 35 3.79 2.68 9.92
N ASN A 36 4.73 2.74 8.98
CA ASN A 36 5.06 3.95 8.24
C ASN A 36 4.30 4.00 6.93
N ALA A 37 3.71 5.15 6.60
CA ALA A 37 3.19 5.40 5.25
C ALA A 37 4.34 5.63 4.26
N PHE A 38 4.37 4.86 3.17
CA PHE A 38 5.32 5.03 2.07
C PHE A 38 4.57 5.57 0.84
N PHE A 39 4.91 6.78 0.43
CA PHE A 39 4.38 7.42 -0.76
C PHE A 39 5.48 7.58 -1.81
N ALA A 40 5.11 7.41 -3.07
CA ALA A 40 5.95 7.71 -4.21
C ALA A 40 5.22 8.68 -5.16
N PRO A 41 5.95 9.40 -6.03
CA PRO A 41 5.33 10.26 -7.06
C PRO A 41 4.51 9.50 -8.09
N ASP A 42 4.83 8.21 -8.31
CA ASP A 42 4.15 7.32 -9.24
C ASP A 42 4.07 5.88 -8.70
N TYR A 43 3.37 5.02 -9.45
CA TYR A 43 3.12 3.64 -9.03
C TYR A 43 4.39 2.79 -9.10
N ALA A 44 5.28 3.09 -10.06
CA ALA A 44 6.53 2.39 -10.24
C ALA A 44 7.44 2.56 -9.01
N GLY A 45 7.42 3.73 -8.37
CA GLY A 45 8.15 3.97 -7.13
C GLY A 45 7.74 3.07 -5.98
N ILE A 46 6.45 2.72 -5.86
CA ILE A 46 5.99 1.76 -4.85
C ILE A 46 6.48 0.34 -5.21
N ILE A 47 6.38 -0.06 -6.48
CA ILE A 47 6.86 -1.37 -6.97
C ILE A 47 8.37 -1.54 -6.76
N GLN A 48 9.17 -0.53 -7.10
CA GLN A 48 10.62 -0.56 -6.84
C GLN A 48 10.90 -0.53 -5.33
N GLY A 49 10.11 0.22 -4.56
CA GLY A 49 10.18 0.20 -3.09
C GLY A 49 10.01 -1.22 -2.53
N MET A 50 9.03 -1.97 -3.03
CA MET A 50 8.82 -3.37 -2.66
C MET A 50 10.01 -4.25 -3.11
N ARG A 51 10.46 -4.11 -4.35
CA ARG A 51 11.59 -4.85 -4.91
C ARG A 51 12.89 -4.71 -4.10
N PHE A 52 13.11 -3.54 -3.50
CA PHE A 52 14.30 -3.24 -2.68
C PHE A 52 14.06 -3.35 -1.16
N ASN A 53 12.99 -4.04 -0.75
CA ASN A 53 12.62 -4.24 0.67
C ASN A 53 12.46 -2.93 1.46
N LYS A 54 11.96 -1.88 0.79
CA LYS A 54 11.58 -0.60 1.39
C LYS A 54 10.08 -0.50 1.64
N VAL A 55 9.29 -1.37 1.01
CA VAL A 55 7.84 -1.51 1.19
C VAL A 55 7.54 -2.96 1.54
N ASP A 56 6.83 -3.18 2.65
CA ASP A 56 6.51 -4.52 3.15
C ASP A 56 5.11 -4.96 2.73
N ILE A 57 4.15 -4.03 2.75
CA ILE A 57 2.76 -4.22 2.30
C ILE A 57 2.40 -3.01 1.45
N ALA A 58 1.58 -3.17 0.41
CA ALA A 58 1.11 -2.04 -0.39
C ALA A 58 -0.34 -2.21 -0.83
N TRP A 59 -1.03 -1.09 -0.96
CA TRP A 59 -2.29 -1.00 -1.70
C TRP A 59 -1.99 -0.65 -3.16
N TYR A 60 -2.47 -1.49 -4.07
CA TYR A 60 -2.24 -1.41 -5.52
C TYR A 60 -3.56 -1.50 -6.27
N GLY A 61 -3.58 -0.95 -7.48
CA GLY A 61 -4.53 -1.37 -8.52
C GLY A 61 -4.04 -2.67 -9.19
N ASN A 62 -4.95 -3.40 -9.84
CA ASN A 62 -4.67 -4.73 -10.41
C ASN A 62 -3.43 -4.79 -11.31
N LEU A 63 -3.25 -3.81 -12.22
CA LEU A 63 -2.07 -3.78 -13.11
C LEU A 63 -0.76 -3.63 -12.33
N SER A 64 -0.70 -2.70 -11.37
CA SER A 64 0.49 -2.53 -10.52
C SER A 64 0.74 -3.72 -9.59
N ALA A 65 -0.31 -4.42 -9.16
CA ALA A 65 -0.19 -5.63 -8.36
C ALA A 65 0.43 -6.78 -9.18
N MET A 66 0.00 -6.96 -10.44
CA MET A 66 0.60 -7.93 -11.36
C MET A 66 2.10 -7.68 -11.52
N GLU A 67 2.50 -6.42 -11.78
CA GLU A 67 3.91 -6.04 -11.89
C GLU A 67 4.70 -6.28 -10.58
N ALA A 68 4.08 -6.03 -9.42
CA ALA A 68 4.70 -6.29 -8.13
C ALA A 68 4.90 -7.80 -7.88
N VAL A 69 3.95 -8.64 -8.29
CA VAL A 69 4.08 -10.11 -8.23
C VAL A 69 5.21 -10.57 -9.14
N ASP A 70 5.21 -10.14 -10.40
CA ASP A 70 6.17 -10.61 -11.41
C ASP A 70 7.59 -10.11 -11.16
N ARG A 71 7.76 -8.91 -10.57
CA ARG A 71 9.06 -8.20 -10.55
C ARG A 71 9.52 -7.72 -9.18
N ALA A 72 8.66 -7.77 -8.16
CA ALA A 72 8.96 -7.25 -6.82
C ALA A 72 8.68 -8.24 -5.69
N ASN A 73 8.49 -9.53 -6.00
CA ASN A 73 8.23 -10.60 -5.02
C ASN A 73 6.95 -10.35 -4.18
N GLY A 74 5.96 -9.70 -4.79
CA GLY A 74 4.66 -9.45 -4.18
C GLY A 74 3.74 -10.67 -4.22
N GLN A 75 2.77 -10.71 -3.31
CA GLN A 75 1.67 -11.68 -3.31
C GLN A 75 0.38 -10.98 -2.91
N VAL A 76 -0.68 -11.14 -3.73
CA VAL A 76 -2.01 -10.60 -3.41
C VAL A 76 -2.66 -11.47 -2.34
N PHE A 77 -3.19 -10.86 -1.27
CA PHE A 77 -3.85 -11.57 -0.17
C PHE A 77 -5.21 -10.97 0.24
N ALA A 78 -5.55 -9.77 -0.26
CA ALA A 78 -6.82 -9.10 0.00
C ALA A 78 -7.20 -8.22 -1.19
N GLN A 79 -8.50 -7.99 -1.38
CA GLN A 79 -9.05 -7.07 -2.37
C GLN A 79 -10.00 -6.10 -1.67
N THR A 80 -9.89 -4.81 -2.00
CA THR A 80 -10.87 -3.80 -1.59
C THR A 80 -12.09 -3.88 -2.48
N VAL A 81 -13.27 -3.82 -1.87
CA VAL A 81 -14.55 -3.73 -2.56
C VAL A 81 -15.23 -2.42 -2.18
N ALA A 82 -16.02 -1.87 -3.09
CA ALA A 82 -16.92 -0.77 -2.76
C ALA A 82 -18.02 -1.24 -1.80
N ALA A 83 -18.74 -0.28 -1.20
CA ALA A 83 -19.82 -0.58 -0.25
C ALA A 83 -20.96 -1.41 -0.88
N ASP A 84 -21.13 -1.34 -2.20
CA ASP A 84 -22.08 -2.14 -2.97
C ASP A 84 -21.54 -3.52 -3.37
N GLY A 85 -20.32 -3.87 -2.97
CA GLY A 85 -19.66 -5.14 -3.26
C GLY A 85 -19.00 -5.22 -4.63
N SER A 86 -19.02 -4.15 -5.43
CA SER A 86 -18.28 -4.11 -6.69
C SER A 86 -16.76 -4.16 -6.45
N PRO A 87 -16.01 -4.94 -7.24
CA PRO A 87 -14.55 -5.03 -7.09
C PRO A 87 -13.87 -3.73 -7.51
N GLY A 88 -12.86 -3.33 -6.73
CA GLY A 88 -11.91 -2.25 -7.07
C GLY A 88 -10.74 -2.71 -7.93
#